data_AF-A0A844GZB9-F1
#
_entry.id   AF-A0A844GZB9-F1
#
_cell.length_a   1.000
_cell.length_b   1.000
_cell.length_c   1.000
_cell.angle_alpha   90.00
_cell.angle_beta   90.00
_cell.angle_gamma   90.00
#
_symmetry.space_group_name_H-M   'P 1'
#
loop_
_entity.id
_entity.type
_entity.pdbx_description
1 polymer ?
#
loop_
_entity_poly.entity_id
_entity_poly.type
_entity_poly.pdbx_seq_one_letter_code
_entity_poly.pdbx_strand_id
1 'polypeptide(L)' 'MTLSLDPDGLTRLLCGLIWFTMSLAFSVEVCALLGWLIGEAERGGYVGAVLNMIFWCWILRQQCQHPRDE' A
#
# COMPACT_ATOMS: atom_id res chain seq x y z
N MET A 1 3.27 -24.89 -23.86
CA MET A 1 3.84 -23.69 -23.23
C MET A 1 3.60 -23.78 -21.73
N THR A 2 4.54 -24.38 -21.02
CA THR A 2 4.55 -24.37 -19.55
C THR A 2 4.87 -22.94 -19.13
N LEU A 3 3.94 -22.30 -18.41
CA LEU A 3 4.15 -21.02 -17.74
C LEU A 3 5.31 -21.24 -16.74
N SER A 4 6.53 -20.94 -17.17
CA SER A 4 7.68 -20.88 -16.26
C SER A 4 7.45 -19.62 -15.44
N LEU A 5 6.69 -19.77 -14.36
CA LEU A 5 6.36 -18.72 -13.43
C LEU A 5 7.67 -18.32 -12.77
N ASP A 6 8.26 -17.22 -13.24
CA ASP A 6 9.54 -16.71 -12.78
C ASP A 6 9.44 -16.50 -11.25
N PRO A 7 10.09 -17.36 -10.43
CA PRO A 7 9.88 -17.38 -8.99
C PRO A 7 10.33 -16.06 -8.35
N ASP A 8 11.28 -15.37 -8.96
CA ASP A 8 11.74 -14.04 -8.55
C ASP A 8 10.66 -12.97 -8.77
N GLY A 9 9.96 -13.03 -9.91
CA GLY A 9 8.84 -12.12 -10.21
C GLY A 9 7.66 -12.30 -9.24
N LEU A 10 7.30 -13.54 -8.94
CA LEU A 10 6.21 -13.85 -8.01
C LEU A 10 6.57 -13.50 -6.56
N THR A 11 7.81 -13.74 -6.16
CA THR A 11 8.32 -13.34 -4.83
C THR A 11 8.33 -11.83 -4.68
N ARG A 12 8.70 -11.08 -5.73
CA ARG A 12 8.62 -9.60 -5.74
C ARG A 12 7.20 -9.08 -5.58
N LEU A 13 6.24 -9.68 -6.30
CA LEU A 13 4.82 -9.31 -6.19
C LEU A 13 4.27 -9.61 -4.79
N LEU A 14 4.56 -10.79 -4.23
CA LEU A 14 4.16 -11.14 -2.88
C LEU A 14 4.79 -10.23 -1.83
N CYS A 15 6.08 -9.92 -1.96
CA CYS A 15 6.77 -8.99 -1.07
C CYS A 15 6.14 -7.58 -1.14
N GLY A 16 5.84 -7.09 -2.36
CA GLY A 16 5.13 -5.84 -2.56
C GLY A 16 3.72 -5.85 -1.95
N LEU A 17 2.98 -6.97 -2.08
CA LEU A 17 1.65 -7.14 -1.51
C LEU A 17 1.68 -7.16 0.02
N ILE A 18 2.61 -7.89 0.62
CA ILE A 18 2.80 -7.93 2.08
C ILE A 18 3.15 -6.53 2.59
N TRP A 19 4.06 -5.83 1.90
CA TRP A 19 4.45 -4.45 2.23
C TRP A 19 3.27 -3.48 2.13
N PHE A 20 2.43 -3.65 1.10
CA PHE A 20 1.19 -2.89 0.92
C PHE A 20 0.23 -3.11 2.09
N THR A 21 -0.07 -4.37 2.42
CA THR A 21 -1.01 -4.72 3.49
C THR A 21 -0.52 -4.24 4.85
N MET A 22 0.78 -4.38 5.15
CA MET A 22 1.38 -3.88 6.40
C MET A 22 1.29 -2.34 6.49
N SER A 23 1.60 -1.65 5.40
CA SER A 23 1.48 -0.18 5.34
C SER A 23 0.02 0.27 5.52
N LEU A 24 -0.93 -0.45 4.91
CA LEU A 24 -2.36 -0.17 5.04
C LEU A 24 -2.83 -0.34 6.48
N ALA A 25 -2.50 -1.48 7.10
CA ALA A 25 -2.85 -1.75 8.49
C ALA A 25 -2.29 -0.67 9.43
N PHE A 26 -1.00 -0.34 9.28
CA PHE A 26 -0.36 0.71 10.07
C PHE A 26 -1.03 2.09 9.88
N SER A 27 -1.35 2.46 8.64
CA SER A 27 -2.00 3.73 8.33
C SER A 27 -3.42 3.82 8.89
N VAL A 28 -4.19 2.74 8.78
CA VAL A 28 -5.54 2.66 9.36
C VAL A 28 -5.47 2.75 10.88
N GLU A 29 -4.51 2.08 11.51
CA GLU A 29 -4.36 2.06 12.96
C GLU A 29 -3.96 3.45 13.51
N VAL A 30 -2.99 4.12 12.88
CA VAL A 30 -2.60 5.49 13.25
C VAL A 30 -3.76 6.47 13.06
N CYS A 31 -4.48 6.41 11.93
CA CYS A 31 -5.61 7.31 11.71
C CYS A 31 -6.82 6.98 12.59
N ALA A 32 -7.04 5.71 12.93
CA ALA A 32 -8.07 5.30 13.90
C ALA A 32 -7.74 5.81 15.30
N LEU A 33 -6.47 5.74 15.74
CA LEU A 33 -6.01 6.34 17.00
C LEU A 33 -6.19 7.86 17.02
N LEU A 34 -5.88 8.55 15.92
CA LEU A 34 -6.12 9.98 15.78
C LEU A 34 -7.61 10.33 15.76
N GLY A 35 -8.43 9.54 15.06
CA GLY A 35 -9.88 9.68 15.04
C GLY A 35 -10.49 9.43 16.41
N TRP A 36 -9.99 8.44 17.16
CA TRP A 36 -10.38 8.15 18.54
C TRP A 36 -10.09 9.35 19.46
N LEU A 37 -8.96 10.03 19.27
CA LEU A 37 -8.60 11.23 20.04
C LEU A 37 -9.60 12.38 19.86
N ILE A 38 -10.26 12.45 18.70
CA ILE A 38 -11.24 13.48 18.31
C ILE A 38 -12.68 13.01 18.59
N GLY A 39 -12.89 11.75 18.97
CA GLY A 39 -14.20 11.14 19.25
C GLY A 39 -14.87 10.43 18.06
N GLU A 40 -14.17 10.28 16.93
CA GLU A 40 -14.68 9.74 15.67
C GLU A 40 -13.74 8.64 15.12
N ALA A 41 -13.54 7.57 15.90
CA ALA A 41 -12.62 6.48 15.57
C ALA A 41 -12.91 5.81 14.21
N GLU A 42 -14.19 5.67 13.86
CA GLU A 42 -14.66 5.02 12.63
C GLU A 42 -14.27 5.81 11.37
N ARG A 43 -14.38 7.15 11.44
CA ARG A 43 -13.94 8.03 10.34
C ARG A 43 -12.42 8.06 10.22
N GLY A 44 -11.70 7.97 11.33
CA GLY A 44 -10.24 7.91 11.35
C GLY A 44 -9.71 6.75 10.51
N GLY A 45 -10.26 5.54 10.70
CA GLY A 45 -9.86 4.37 9.90
C GLY A 45 -10.12 4.55 8.40
N TYR A 46 -11.26 5.15 8.02
CA TYR A 46 -11.60 5.39 6.61
C TYR A 46 -10.65 6.38 5.95
N VAL A 47 -10.31 7.47 6.65
CA VAL A 47 -9.33 8.46 6.18
C VAL A 47 -7.95 7.82 6.00
N GLY A 48 -7.54 6.97 6.94
CA GLY A 48 -6.27 6.23 6.86
C GLY A 48 -6.20 5.31 5.64
N ALA A 49 -7.26 4.57 5.34
CA ALA A 49 -7.33 3.70 4.16
C ALA A 49 -7.24 4.51 2.84
N VAL A 50 -7.97 5.62 2.75
CA VAL A 50 -7.97 6.49 1.56
C VAL A 50 -6.60 7.12 1.34
N LEU A 51 -5.97 7.66 2.39
CA LEU A 51 -4.63 8.25 2.30
C LEU A 51 -3.59 7.22 1.87
N ASN A 52 -3.67 5.99 2.41
CA ASN A 52 -2.76 4.92 2.03
C ASN A 52 -2.91 4.54 0.54
N MET A 53 -4.16 4.45 0.05
CA MET A 53 -4.43 4.15 -1.35
C MET A 53 -3.90 5.25 -2.29
N ILE A 54 -4.06 6.53 -1.92
CA ILE A 54 -3.51 7.66 -2.68
C ILE A 54 -1.98 7.62 -2.70
N PHE A 55 -1.35 7.36 -1.56
CA PHE A 55 0.11 7.27 -1.44
C PHE A 55 0.69 6.17 -2.34
N TRP A 56 0.09 4.97 -2.31
CA TRP A 56 0.50 3.88 -3.18
C TRP A 56 0.24 4.14 -4.65
N CYS A 57 -0.90 4.77 -4.99
CA CYS A 57 -1.19 5.17 -6.35
C CYS A 57 -0.16 6.18 -6.88
N TRP A 58 0.33 7.09 -6.01
CA TRP A 58 1.43 7.98 -6.34
C TRP A 58 2.74 7.21 -6.56
N ILE A 59 3.14 6.36 -5.62
CA ILE A 59 4.38 5.56 -5.74
C ILE A 59 4.39 4.74 -7.03
N LEU A 60 3.30 4.03 -7.34
CA LEU A 60 3.19 3.23 -8.55
C LEU A 60 3.26 4.10 -9.80
N ARG A 61 2.64 5.28 -9.76
CA ARG A 61 2.74 6.25 -10.86
C ARG A 61 4.17 6.76 -11.06
N GLN A 62 4.91 7.03 -9.98
CA GLN A 62 6.32 7.40 -10.08
C GLN A 62 7.18 6.27 -10.63
N GLN A 63 6.94 5.02 -10.23
CA GLN A 63 7.65 3.86 -10.78
C GLN A 63 7.32 3.61 -12.26
N CYS A 64 6.09 3.90 -12.70
CA CYS A 64 5.73 3.86 -14.12
C CYS A 64 6.36 5.00 -14.93
N GLN A 65 6.56 6.18 -14.32
CA GLN A 65 7.12 7.37 -14.98
C GLN A 65 8.64 7.41 -14.98
N HIS A 66 9.29 6.60 -14.15
CA HIS A 66 10.71 6.33 -14.21
C HIS A 66 10.89 4.99 -14.95
N PRO A 67 10.78 4.94 -16.30
CA PRO A 67 11.40 3.84 -17.00
C PRO A 67 12.85 3.83 -16.54
N ARG A 68 13.30 2.65 -16.15
CA ARG A 68 14.67 2.45 -15.75
C ARG A 68 15.51 2.79 -16.97
N ASP A 69 16.10 3.99 -16.98
CA ASP A 69 17.21 4.34 -17.85
C ASP A 69 18.40 3.46 -17.42
N GLU A 70 18.35 2.19 -17.82
CA GLU A 70 19.49 1.28 -17.93
C GLU A 70 20.07 1.38 -19.34
#